data_AF-A0A7C1FJ68-F1
#
_entry.id   AF-A0A7C1FJ68-F1
#
_cell.length_a   1.000
_cell.length_b   1.000
_cell.length_c   1.000
_cell.angle_alpha   90.00
_cell.angle_beta   90.00
_cell.angle_gamma   90.00
#
_symmetry.space_group_name_H-M   'P 1'
#
loop_
_entity.id
_entity.type
_entity.pdbx_description
1 polymer ?
#
loop_
_entity_poly.entity_id
_entity_poly.type
_entity_poly.pdbx_seq_one_letter_code
_entity_poly.pdbx_strand_id
1 'polypeptide(L)'
;TNHYAADDPRPEVQNWVARYKAKYGSVPDALATLGYDAANLLLNAIKTANSEDPVKVKDALAATKDFATVSGTISFDENHNPVNKDIVVLQVKEGKFVHVATLKPE
;
A
#
# COMPACT_ATOMS: atom_id res chain seq x y z
N THR A 1 -10.23 3.74 -11.06
CA THR A 1 -9.52 4.42 -9.94
C THR A 1 -8.26 3.64 -9.64
N ASN A 2 -7.28 4.25 -8.98
CA ASN A 2 -6.02 3.60 -8.63
C ASN A 2 -5.73 3.76 -7.13
N HIS A 3 -4.79 2.97 -6.59
CA HIS A 3 -4.40 2.99 -5.17
C HIS A 3 -3.09 3.73 -4.92
N TYR A 4 -2.45 4.19 -5.99
CA TYR A 4 -1.06 4.61 -6.01
C TYR A 4 -0.76 5.41 -7.28
N ALA A 5 0.14 6.38 -7.18
CA ALA A 5 0.73 7.09 -8.31
C ALA A 5 2.26 7.05 -8.17
N ALA A 6 2.99 6.65 -9.21
CA ALA A 6 4.45 6.55 -9.16
C ALA A 6 5.17 7.91 -9.12
N ASP A 7 4.46 8.96 -9.48
CA ASP A 7 4.87 10.36 -9.45
C ASP A 7 4.45 11.08 -8.16
N ASP A 8 3.85 10.37 -7.18
CA ASP A 8 3.54 10.93 -5.85
C ASP A 8 4.85 11.40 -5.17
N PRO A 9 4.98 12.68 -4.78
CA PRO A 9 6.22 13.24 -4.27
C PRO A 9 6.64 12.73 -2.89
N ARG A 10 5.78 11.97 -2.19
CA ARG A 10 6.07 11.45 -0.86
C ARG A 10 7.34 10.58 -0.86
N PRO A 11 8.28 10.77 0.10
CA PRO A 11 9.56 10.06 0.09
C PRO A 11 9.45 8.53 0.08
N GLU A 12 8.47 7.96 0.79
CA GLU A 12 8.23 6.53 0.84
C GLU A 12 7.88 5.94 -0.54
N VAL A 13 7.13 6.70 -1.36
CA VAL A 13 6.78 6.32 -2.73
C VAL A 13 8.02 6.42 -3.63
N GLN A 14 8.74 7.55 -3.59
CA GLN A 14 9.91 7.73 -4.45
C GLN A 14 11.03 6.72 -4.13
N ASN A 15 11.22 6.38 -2.85
CA ASN A 15 12.14 5.33 -2.43
C ASN A 15 11.70 3.94 -2.92
N TRP A 16 10.41 3.63 -2.85
CA TRP A 16 9.86 2.40 -3.40
C TRP A 16 10.09 2.29 -4.92
N VAL A 17 9.74 3.35 -5.67
CA VAL A 17 9.94 3.42 -7.13
C VAL A 17 11.40 3.19 -7.49
N ALA A 18 12.34 3.85 -6.80
CA ALA A 18 13.77 3.70 -7.06
C ALA A 18 14.24 2.26 -6.81
N ARG A 19 13.87 1.67 -5.66
CA ARG A 19 14.25 0.29 -5.30
C ARG A 19 13.66 -0.74 -6.26
N TYR A 20 12.39 -0.57 -6.64
CA TYR A 20 11.72 -1.49 -7.56
C TYR A 20 12.34 -1.41 -8.96
N LYS A 21 12.57 -0.19 -9.49
CA LYS A 21 13.25 0.02 -10.78
C LYS A 21 14.65 -0.60 -10.79
N ALA A 22 15.43 -0.39 -9.73
CA ALA A 22 16.77 -0.96 -9.62
C ALA A 22 16.78 -2.50 -9.66
N LYS A 23 15.73 -3.13 -9.10
CA LYS A 23 15.64 -4.60 -9.03
C LYS A 23 15.00 -5.23 -10.27
N TYR A 24 13.99 -4.58 -10.86
CA TYR A 24 13.14 -5.19 -11.89
C TYR A 24 13.17 -4.47 -13.25
N GLY A 25 13.84 -3.32 -13.36
CA GLY A 25 13.98 -2.57 -14.61
C GLY A 25 12.72 -1.82 -15.07
N SER A 26 11.65 -1.80 -14.28
CA SER A 26 10.38 -1.14 -14.61
C SER A 26 9.84 -0.30 -13.45
N VAL A 27 8.93 0.63 -13.75
CA VAL A 27 8.17 1.37 -12.71
C VAL A 27 7.17 0.40 -12.08
N PRO A 28 7.04 0.31 -10.75
CA PRO A 28 6.01 -0.52 -10.14
C PRO A 28 4.63 0.04 -10.47
N ASP A 29 3.72 -0.84 -10.85
CA ASP A 29 2.30 -0.50 -10.90
C ASP A 29 1.66 -0.63 -9.51
N ALA A 30 0.35 -0.41 -9.47
CA ALA A 30 -0.39 -0.49 -8.22
C ALA A 30 -0.45 -1.91 -7.64
N LEU A 31 -0.47 -2.95 -8.47
CA LEU A 31 -0.56 -4.34 -7.98
C LEU A 31 0.77 -4.78 -7.36
N ALA A 32 1.90 -4.43 -7.99
CA ALA A 32 3.22 -4.64 -7.41
C ALA A 32 3.37 -3.92 -6.06
N THR A 33 2.85 -2.69 -5.98
CA THR A 33 2.88 -1.88 -4.76
C THR A 33 1.99 -2.47 -3.67
N LEU A 34 0.76 -2.91 -4.00
CA LEU A 34 -0.14 -3.56 -3.05
C LEU A 34 0.41 -4.90 -2.55
N GLY A 35 1.08 -5.67 -3.42
CA GLY A 35 1.76 -6.90 -3.01
C GLY A 35 2.88 -6.64 -2.00
N TYR A 36 3.67 -5.58 -2.20
CA TYR A 36 4.69 -5.15 -1.24
C TYR A 36 4.08 -4.73 0.10
N ASP A 37 3.03 -3.93 0.07
CA ASP A 37 2.31 -3.49 1.26
C ASP A 37 1.71 -4.67 2.05
N ALA A 38 1.06 -5.61 1.35
CA ALA A 38 0.47 -6.80 1.95
C ALA A 38 1.53 -7.68 2.65
N ALA A 39 2.71 -7.84 2.04
CA ALA A 39 3.80 -8.57 2.66
C ALA A 39 4.29 -7.89 3.95
N ASN A 40 4.46 -6.56 3.94
CA ASN A 40 4.87 -5.81 5.13
C ASN A 40 3.82 -5.86 6.25
N LEU A 41 2.53 -5.78 5.90
CA LEU A 41 1.42 -5.95 6.85
C LEU A 41 1.46 -7.32 7.52
N LEU A 42 1.63 -8.40 6.75
CA LEU A 42 1.73 -9.75 7.29
C LEU A 42 2.95 -9.91 8.20
N LEU A 43 4.12 -9.41 7.78
CA LEU A 43 5.33 -9.44 8.59
C LEU A 43 5.17 -8.66 9.91
N ASN A 44 4.49 -7.51 9.86
CA ASN A 44 4.19 -6.74 11.06
C ASN A 44 3.24 -7.49 11.99
N ALA A 45 2.21 -8.16 11.46
CA ALA A 45 1.28 -8.96 12.24
C ALA A 45 1.98 -10.15 12.92
N ILE A 46 2.86 -10.87 12.20
CA ILE A 46 3.68 -11.95 12.76
C ILE A 46 4.55 -11.42 13.91
N LYS A 47 5.21 -10.28 13.70
CA LYS A 47 6.04 -9.64 14.73
C LYS A 47 5.22 -9.23 15.95
N THR A 48 4.04 -8.66 15.74
CA THR A 48 3.15 -8.19 16.81
C THR A 48 2.55 -9.34 17.61
N ALA A 49 2.16 -10.42 16.93
CA ALA A 49 1.69 -11.65 17.57
C ALA A 49 2.79 -12.39 18.34
N ASN A 50 4.07 -12.09 18.02
CA ASN A 50 5.25 -12.80 18.52
C ASN A 50 5.08 -14.34 18.37
N SER A 51 4.55 -14.75 17.23
CA SER A 51 4.09 -16.11 16.99
C SER A 51 3.90 -16.34 15.50
N GLU A 52 4.11 -17.59 15.06
CA GLU A 52 3.75 -18.07 13.73
C GLU A 52 2.38 -18.77 13.67
N ASP A 53 1.73 -18.94 14.83
CA ASP A 53 0.36 -19.45 14.91
C ASP A 53 -0.61 -18.59 14.06
N PRO A 54 -1.32 -19.20 13.09
CA PRO A 54 -2.13 -18.45 12.14
C PRO A 54 -3.33 -17.74 12.77
N VAL A 55 -3.88 -18.24 13.88
CA VAL A 55 -4.99 -17.59 14.58
C VAL A 55 -4.49 -16.31 15.24
N LYS A 56 -3.36 -16.38 15.95
CA LYS A 56 -2.74 -15.21 16.57
C LYS A 56 -2.30 -14.16 15.56
N VAL A 57 -1.73 -14.60 14.43
CA VAL A 57 -1.32 -13.68 13.34
C VAL A 57 -2.52 -13.01 12.71
N LYS A 58 -3.61 -13.75 12.44
CA LYS A 58 -4.85 -13.20 11.90
C LYS A 58 -5.48 -12.19 12.86
N ASP A 59 -5.50 -12.47 14.17
CA ASP A 59 -6.01 -11.53 15.17
C ASP A 59 -5.14 -10.26 15.26
N ALA A 60 -3.81 -10.40 15.23
CA ALA A 60 -2.90 -9.25 15.21
C ALA A 60 -3.02 -8.42 13.93
N LEU A 61 -3.23 -9.07 12.78
CA LEU A 61 -3.47 -8.40 11.51
C LEU A 61 -4.77 -7.59 11.55
N ALA A 62 -5.86 -8.19 12.02
CA ALA A 62 -7.16 -7.51 12.17
C ALA A 62 -7.09 -6.33 13.15
N ALA A 63 -6.22 -6.40 14.16
CA ALA A 63 -5.99 -5.32 15.12
C ALA A 63 -5.08 -4.19 14.59
N THR A 64 -4.58 -4.28 13.35
CA THR A 64 -3.69 -3.26 12.76
C THR A 64 -4.39 -1.90 12.68
N LYS A 65 -3.73 -0.88 13.22
CA LYS A 65 -4.16 0.51 13.14
C LYS A 65 -3.00 1.39 12.70
N ASP A 66 -3.33 2.33 11.80
CA ASP A 66 -2.48 3.40 11.33
C ASP A 66 -1.10 2.92 10.82
N PHE A 67 -1.07 1.74 10.19
CA PHE A 67 0.16 1.17 9.68
C PHE A 67 0.55 1.83 8.35
N ALA A 68 1.72 2.47 8.33
CA ALA A 68 2.23 3.13 7.14
C ALA A 68 2.69 2.11 6.08
N THR A 69 2.13 2.24 4.88
CA THR A 69 2.53 1.47 3.69
C THR A 69 2.86 2.43 2.53
N VAL A 70 3.28 1.91 1.38
CA VAL A 70 3.56 2.75 0.20
C VAL A 70 2.26 3.33 -0.37
N SER A 71 1.20 2.53 -0.43
CA SER A 71 -0.12 2.94 -0.93
C SER A 71 -0.97 3.73 0.07
N GLY A 72 -0.38 4.18 1.20
CA GLY A 72 -1.04 5.00 2.20
C GLY A 72 -0.99 4.36 3.59
N THR A 73 -1.85 4.83 4.49
CA THR A 73 -1.97 4.27 5.83
C THR A 73 -3.09 3.24 5.87
N ILE A 74 -2.89 2.12 6.56
CA ILE A 74 -3.85 1.01 6.64
C ILE A 74 -4.32 0.81 8.09
N SER A 75 -5.64 0.83 8.24
CA SER A 75 -6.41 0.36 9.39
C SER A 75 -7.54 -0.53 8.86
N PHE A 76 -8.02 -1.50 9.64
CA PHE A 76 -9.09 -2.41 9.22
C PHE A 76 -10.41 -2.17 9.97
N ASP A 77 -11.54 -2.35 9.28
CA ASP A 77 -12.86 -2.51 9.90
C ASP A 77 -13.11 -3.95 10.38
N GLU A 78 -14.27 -4.19 10.97
CA GLU A 78 -14.70 -5.51 11.46
C GLU A 78 -14.82 -6.57 10.36
N ASN A 79 -14.95 -6.16 9.10
CA ASN A 79 -15.00 -7.03 7.92
C ASN A 79 -13.62 -7.21 7.26
N HIS A 80 -12.56 -6.70 7.89
CA HIS A 80 -11.19 -6.70 7.39
C HIS A 80 -10.99 -5.88 6.12
N ASN A 81 -11.82 -4.87 5.87
CA ASN A 81 -11.59 -3.90 4.80
C ASN A 81 -10.67 -2.78 5.29
N PRO A 82 -9.69 -2.35 4.47
CA PRO A 82 -8.97 -1.11 4.73
C PRO A 82 -9.93 0.08 4.80
N VAL A 83 -9.92 0.81 5.92
CA VAL A 83 -10.71 2.04 6.09
C VAL A 83 -9.90 3.28 5.76
N ASN A 84 -10.59 4.37 5.42
CA ASN A 84 -10.02 5.68 5.17
C ASN A 84 -8.91 5.70 4.10
N LYS A 85 -9.01 4.80 3.10
CA LYS A 85 -8.01 4.71 2.03
C LYS A 85 -8.29 5.75 0.95
N ASP A 86 -7.27 6.54 0.63
CA ASP A 86 -7.29 7.51 -0.45
C ASP A 86 -7.45 6.84 -1.83
N ILE A 87 -8.19 7.50 -2.72
CA ILE A 87 -8.37 7.10 -4.11
C ILE A 87 -7.50 7.98 -5.00
N VAL A 88 -6.67 7.34 -5.82
CA VAL A 88 -5.84 8.03 -6.80
C VAL A 88 -6.54 8.06 -8.16
N VAL A 89 -6.69 9.26 -8.73
CA VAL A 89 -7.19 9.49 -10.08
C VAL A 89 -6.00 9.75 -11.00
N LEU A 90 -5.85 8.91 -12.01
CA LEU A 90 -4.81 9.01 -13.03
C LEU A 90 -5.43 9.26 -14.40
N GLN A 91 -4.75 10.03 -15.22
CA GLN A 91 -5.06 10.21 -16.63
C GLN A 91 -3.97 9.57 -17.49
N VAL A 92 -4.36 8.90 -18.58
CA VAL A 92 -3.39 8.47 -19.60
C VAL A 92 -3.13 9.63 -20.56
N LYS A 93 -1.87 10.09 -20.61
CA LYS A 93 -1.37 11.06 -21.61
C LYS A 93 -0.16 10.45 -22.30
N GLU A 94 -0.19 10.38 -23.64
CA GLU A 94 0.92 9.86 -24.45
C GLU A 94 1.40 8.47 -24.00
N GLY A 95 0.46 7.59 -23.62
CA GLY A 95 0.75 6.24 -23.14
C GLY A 95 1.33 6.16 -21.71
N LYS A 96 1.38 7.28 -20.98
CA LYS A 96 1.85 7.34 -19.59
C LYS A 96 0.71 7.70 -18.65
N PHE A 97 0.69 7.08 -17.47
CA PHE A 97 -0.18 7.51 -16.39
C PHE A 97 0.38 8.76 -15.74
N VAL A 98 -0.47 9.78 -15.59
CA VAL A 98 -0.15 11.06 -14.94
C VAL A 98 -1.12 11.25 -13.78
N HIS A 99 -0.61 11.59 -12.60
CA HIS A 99 -1.44 11.94 -11.45
C HIS A 99 -2.32 13.16 -11.72
N VAL A 100 -3.61 13.07 -11.38
CA VAL A 100 -4.57 14.17 -11.51
C VAL A 100 -5.02 14.66 -10.15
N ALA A 101 -5.47 13.73 -9.29
CA ALA A 101 -5.99 14.05 -7.97
C ALA A 101 -5.90 12.84 -7.04
N THR A 102 -5.86 13.12 -5.75
CA THR A 102 -6.07 12.14 -4.68
C THR A 102 -7.34 12.55 -3.92
N LEU A 103 -8.32 11.66 -3.89
CA LEU A 103 -9.60 11.89 -3.21
C LEU A 103 -9.58 11.14 -1.88
N LYS A 104 -9.86 11.87 -0.80
CA LYS A 104 -10.01 11.28 0.53
C LYS A 104 -11.46 10.80 0.70
N PRO A 105 -11.70 9.66 1.35
CA PRO A 105 -13.05 9.27 1.75
C PRO A 105 -13.65 10.29 2.74
N GLU A 106 -14.97 10.49 2.64
CA GLU A 106 -15.76 11.39 3.51
C GLU A 106 -15.96 10.82 4.92
#